data_AF-A0A800FBE9-F1
#
_entry.id   AF-A0A800FBE9-F1
#
_cell.length_a   1.000
_cell.length_b   1.000
_cell.length_c   1.000
_cell.angle_alpha   90.00
_cell.angle_beta   90.00
_cell.angle_gamma   90.00
#
_symmetry.space_group_name_H-M   'P 1'
#
loop_
_entity.id
_entity.type
_entity.pdbx_description
1 polymer ?
#
loop_
_entity_poly.entity_id
_entity_poly.type
_entity_poly.pdbx_seq_one_letter_code
_entity_poly.pdbx_strand_id
1 'polypeptide(L)'
;MIVVMPILLDDTPPRVEGELLVLDSTGVVVDDIAAWLAPEEVARRAGELADAIDEVLPDAIREIGDRATGGDMGEQALAAILAEVPDIQVVPLPLDADIEAEKERLLVGSSADGGRLAVAVIHSDAVARDSAGAEFGDYDLFVREKLDDRIEDELRGALRDAIIAGRVRSSGLDRAEIEALTNVRRVRSTTVTQGGEQETNEVINMLLPGAFMILLLMAVMTGGQQILLTTVEEKRSRVVEVLLSAVSPMQLMAGKILGQLCVGFVMLGVYGGMGFAALLSFALLGYVEVSLIFYLVIFYLIAYFTLGSAMAAIGSAVNEITEAQSLMMPVMMTMM
;
A
#
# COMPACT_ATOMS: atom_id res chain seq x y z
N MET A 1 5.60 -14.98 -11.43
CA MET A 1 6.24 -15.44 -10.19
C MET A 1 6.49 -14.21 -9.34
N ILE A 2 5.48 -13.80 -8.56
CA ILE A 2 5.68 -12.81 -7.50
C ILE A 2 6.40 -13.59 -6.42
N VAL A 3 7.69 -13.30 -6.25
CA VAL A 3 8.51 -13.90 -5.20
C VAL A 3 8.00 -13.33 -3.89
N VAL A 4 7.05 -14.03 -3.27
CA VAL A 4 6.80 -13.94 -1.83
C VAL A 4 8.02 -14.59 -1.21
N MET A 5 9.03 -13.79 -0.89
CA MET A 5 10.12 -14.23 -0.05
C MET A 5 9.53 -14.41 1.35
N PRO A 6 9.64 -15.59 1.98
CA PRO A 6 9.31 -15.70 3.39
C PRO A 6 10.42 -14.96 4.14
N ILE A 7 10.08 -13.80 4.71
CA ILE A 7 10.91 -13.20 5.76
C ILE A 7 10.86 -14.16 6.95
N LEU A 8 11.80 -15.10 6.97
CA LEU A 8 12.29 -15.69 8.20
C LEU A 8 13.23 -14.65 8.80
N LEU A 9 12.68 -13.75 9.61
CA LEU A 9 13.47 -12.97 10.55
C LEU A 9 13.09 -13.45 11.95
N ASP A 10 14.10 -14.02 12.58
CA ASP A 10 14.24 -14.26 14.01
C ASP A 10 13.77 -13.04 14.82
N ASP A 11 13.24 -13.36 16.01
CA ASP A 11 12.80 -12.53 17.12
C ASP A 11 13.20 -11.05 17.13
N THR A 12 12.17 -10.20 17.21
CA THR A 12 12.18 -8.75 17.50
C THR A 12 12.98 -7.86 16.52
N PRO A 13 12.32 -6.97 15.74
CA PRO A 13 13.05 -5.93 15.00
C PRO A 13 13.87 -5.09 15.99
N PRO A 14 15.10 -4.67 15.64
CA PRO A 14 15.98 -3.99 16.58
C PRO A 14 15.35 -2.68 17.04
N ARG A 15 15.34 -2.43 18.36
CA ARG A 15 15.03 -1.13 18.94
C ARG A 15 15.91 -0.08 18.28
N VAL A 16 15.30 0.84 17.55
CA VAL A 16 16.07 1.92 16.94
C VAL A 16 16.28 2.98 17.99
N GLU A 17 17.42 2.87 18.65
CA GLU A 17 17.96 3.89 19.54
C GLU A 17 18.82 4.84 18.69
N GLY A 18 18.71 6.15 18.94
CA GLY A 18 19.64 7.10 18.34
C GLY A 18 19.36 8.56 18.63
N GLU A 19 20.24 9.42 18.12
CA GLU A 19 20.23 10.85 18.44
C GLU A 19 19.77 11.70 17.24
N LEU A 20 18.85 12.63 17.49
CA LEU A 20 18.53 13.77 16.61
C LEU A 20 19.26 15.00 17.15
N LEU A 21 20.24 15.50 16.39
CA LEU A 21 20.90 16.74 16.73
C LEU A 21 20.14 17.92 16.15
N VAL A 22 19.84 18.93 16.96
CA VAL A 22 19.03 20.08 16.51
C VAL A 22 19.81 21.36 16.75
N LEU A 23 20.17 22.06 15.68
CA LEU A 23 20.58 23.45 15.73
C LEU A 23 19.32 24.31 15.61
N ASP A 24 18.87 24.84 16.74
CA ASP A 24 17.70 25.71 16.81
C ASP A 24 18.14 27.17 16.98
N SER A 25 18.11 27.93 15.88
CA SER A 25 18.40 29.38 15.92
C SER A 25 17.28 30.21 16.56
N THR A 26 16.11 29.62 16.77
CA THR A 26 14.94 30.28 17.36
C THR A 26 14.87 30.07 18.88
N GLY A 27 15.45 28.96 19.38
CA GLY A 27 15.54 28.60 20.79
C GLY A 27 14.21 28.18 21.43
N VAL A 28 13.19 27.87 20.64
CA VAL A 28 11.82 27.59 21.12
C VAL A 28 11.25 26.26 20.62
N VAL A 29 11.98 25.50 19.81
CA VAL A 29 11.48 24.31 19.11
C VAL A 29 12.07 23.03 19.67
N VAL A 30 13.29 23.05 20.22
CA VAL A 30 13.97 21.84 20.74
C VAL A 30 13.14 21.08 21.77
N ASP A 31 12.57 21.78 22.76
CA ASP A 31 11.79 21.14 23.82
C ASP A 31 10.50 20.49 23.29
N ASP A 32 9.87 21.11 22.27
CA ASP A 32 8.67 20.56 21.63
C ASP A 32 9.01 19.32 20.79
N ILE A 33 10.15 19.31 20.10
CA ILE A 33 10.63 18.13 19.35
C ILE A 33 10.90 16.98 20.33
N ALA A 34 11.54 17.27 21.47
CA ALA A 34 11.83 16.28 22.50
C ALA A 34 10.55 15.71 23.13
N ALA A 35 9.55 16.56 23.39
CA ALA A 35 8.25 16.14 23.90
C ALA A 35 7.49 15.27 22.88
N TRP A 36 7.58 15.61 21.59
CA TRP A 36 6.90 14.86 20.53
C TRP A 36 7.52 13.48 20.31
N LEU A 37 8.85 13.39 20.35
CA LEU A 37 9.61 12.13 20.20
C LEU A 37 9.69 11.30 21.48
N ALA A 38 9.09 11.76 22.58
CA ALA A 38 9.08 11.02 23.84
C ALA A 38 8.44 9.63 23.64
N PRO A 39 9.05 8.54 24.14
CA PRO A 39 8.54 7.19 23.90
C PRO A 39 7.08 6.98 24.31
N GLU A 40 6.64 7.62 25.41
CA GLU A 40 5.26 7.55 25.88
C GLU A 40 4.27 8.18 24.89
N GLU A 41 4.66 9.27 24.25
CA GLU A 41 3.82 10.04 23.33
C GLU A 41 3.74 9.38 21.95
N VAL A 42 4.85 8.80 21.49
CA VAL A 42 4.89 7.97 20.29
C VAL A 42 4.01 6.73 20.48
N ALA A 43 4.07 6.08 21.64
CA ALA A 43 3.20 4.94 21.97
C ALA A 43 1.71 5.33 21.96
N ARG A 44 1.36 6.49 22.54
CA ARG A 44 -0.01 7.02 22.57
C ARG A 44 -0.55 7.23 21.15
N ARG A 45 0.22 7.90 20.29
CA ARG A 45 -0.15 8.18 18.89
C ARG A 45 -0.31 6.90 18.07
N ALA A 46 0.56 5.91 18.29
CA ALA A 46 0.45 4.61 17.65
C ALA A 46 -0.85 3.88 18.06
N GLY A 47 -1.23 3.97 19.34
CA GLY A 47 -2.51 3.44 19.85
C GLY A 47 -3.72 4.13 19.23
N GLU A 48 -3.72 5.47 19.16
CA GLU A 48 -4.82 6.23 18.55
C GLU A 48 -4.98 5.93 17.06
N LEU A 49 -3.87 5.72 16.34
CA LEU A 49 -3.90 5.30 14.94
C LEU A 49 -4.50 3.90 14.81
N ALA A 50 -4.15 2.97 15.70
CA ALA A 50 -4.74 1.63 15.69
C ALA A 50 -6.25 1.67 15.97
N ASP A 51 -6.69 2.45 16.95
CA ASP A 51 -8.11 2.65 17.26
C ASP A 51 -8.86 3.30 16.09
N ALA A 52 -8.25 4.27 15.40
CA ALA A 52 -8.83 4.91 14.22
C ALA A 52 -8.91 3.96 13.02
N ILE A 53 -7.92 3.08 12.84
CA ILE A 53 -7.96 2.02 11.83
C ILE A 53 -9.09 1.03 12.15
N ASP A 54 -9.23 0.64 13.40
CA ASP A 54 -10.29 -0.26 13.86
C ASP A 54 -11.69 0.36 13.72
N GLU A 55 -11.85 1.67 13.90
CA GLU A 55 -13.15 2.33 13.64
C GLU A 55 -13.51 2.35 12.14
N VAL A 56 -12.51 2.40 11.26
CA VAL A 56 -12.69 2.49 9.80
C VAL A 56 -12.82 1.10 9.15
N LEU A 57 -12.18 0.06 9.70
CA LEU A 57 -12.32 -1.32 9.23
C LEU A 57 -13.55 -1.98 9.86
N PRO A 58 -14.59 -2.33 9.09
CA PRO A 58 -15.74 -3.07 9.61
C PRO A 58 -15.30 -4.45 10.11
N ASP A 59 -15.91 -4.93 11.20
CA ASP A 59 -15.72 -6.29 11.73
C ASP A 59 -15.85 -7.38 10.64
N ALA A 60 -16.73 -7.14 9.66
CA ALA A 60 -16.93 -8.02 8.52
C ALA A 60 -15.69 -8.14 7.60
N ILE A 61 -14.94 -7.05 7.38
CA ILE A 61 -13.70 -7.09 6.59
C ILE A 61 -12.60 -7.79 7.37
N ARG A 62 -12.53 -7.57 8.69
CA ARG A 62 -11.57 -8.22 9.59
C ARG A 62 -11.80 -9.73 9.64
N GLU A 63 -13.03 -10.19 9.86
CA GLU A 63 -13.36 -11.62 9.82
C GLU A 63 -13.06 -12.28 8.46
N ILE A 64 -13.30 -11.57 7.35
CA ILE A 64 -13.01 -12.08 6.00
C ILE A 64 -11.50 -12.15 5.77
N GLY A 65 -10.76 -11.10 6.17
CA GLY A 65 -9.30 -11.03 6.09
C GLY A 65 -8.62 -12.12 6.92
N ASP A 66 -9.06 -12.30 8.17
CA ASP A 66 -8.52 -13.28 9.11
C ASP A 66 -8.80 -14.71 8.64
N ARG A 67 -9.99 -15.00 8.10
CA ARG A 67 -10.28 -16.34 7.53
C ARG A 67 -9.59 -16.59 6.18
N ALA A 68 -9.34 -15.55 5.37
CA ALA A 68 -8.72 -15.69 4.05
C ALA A 68 -7.20 -15.76 4.09
N THR A 69 -6.56 -15.08 5.05
CA THR A 69 -5.10 -15.03 5.19
C THR A 69 -4.56 -15.84 6.36
N GLY A 70 -5.43 -16.50 7.13
CA GLY A 70 -5.05 -17.32 8.28
C GLY A 70 -4.72 -16.50 9.53
N GLY A 71 -5.34 -15.32 9.71
CA GLY A 71 -5.13 -14.39 10.83
C GLY A 71 -3.79 -13.64 10.78
N ASP A 72 -2.76 -14.28 10.25
CA ASP A 72 -1.38 -13.81 10.32
C ASP A 72 -1.14 -12.48 9.58
N MET A 73 -1.70 -12.23 8.39
CA MET A 73 -1.39 -11.00 7.64
C MET A 73 -2.02 -9.73 8.24
N GLY A 74 -3.25 -9.81 8.74
CA GLY A 74 -3.94 -8.67 9.35
C GLY A 74 -3.31 -8.30 10.70
N GLU A 75 -3.01 -9.32 11.49
CA GLU A 75 -2.35 -9.18 12.78
C GLU A 75 -0.88 -8.76 12.63
N GLN A 76 -0.14 -9.26 11.63
CA GLN A 76 1.21 -8.81 11.31
C GLN A 76 1.26 -7.41 10.71
N ALA A 77 0.28 -6.99 9.89
CA ALA A 77 0.23 -5.62 9.38
C ALA A 77 -0.06 -4.62 10.51
N LEU A 78 -0.98 -4.96 11.42
CA LEU A 78 -1.27 -4.17 12.61
C LEU A 78 -0.10 -4.17 13.59
N ALA A 79 0.53 -5.32 13.82
CA ALA A 79 1.73 -5.46 14.64
C ALA A 79 2.95 -4.78 14.03
N ALA A 80 3.05 -4.69 12.70
CA ALA A 80 4.06 -3.91 12.01
C ALA A 80 3.83 -2.40 12.18
N ILE A 81 2.58 -1.94 12.12
CA ILE A 81 2.24 -0.54 12.43
C ILE A 81 2.58 -0.21 13.89
N LEU A 82 2.24 -1.13 14.80
CA LEU A 82 2.53 -1.06 16.24
C LEU A 82 3.96 -1.49 16.61
N ALA A 83 4.81 -1.80 15.61
CA ALA A 83 6.15 -2.31 15.87
C ALA A 83 6.99 -1.24 16.54
N GLU A 84 7.40 -1.57 17.77
CA GLU A 84 8.35 -0.95 18.68
C GLU A 84 8.60 0.56 18.52
N VAL A 85 8.18 1.29 19.54
CA VAL A 85 8.42 2.72 19.72
C VAL A 85 9.92 3.02 19.62
N PRO A 86 10.37 3.84 18.65
CA PRO A 86 11.76 4.25 18.57
C PRO A 86 12.12 5.15 19.76
N ASP A 87 13.33 4.96 20.31
CA ASP A 87 13.86 5.81 21.39
C ASP A 87 14.84 6.81 20.76
N ILE A 88 14.33 8.00 20.45
CA ILE A 88 15.08 9.06 19.78
C ILE A 88 15.37 10.18 20.77
N GLN A 89 16.63 10.36 21.11
CA GLN A 89 17.07 11.42 22.00
C GLN A 89 17.37 12.69 21.22
N VAL A 90 16.81 13.81 21.65
CA VAL A 90 17.04 15.12 21.03
C VAL A 90 18.21 15.81 21.72
N VAL A 91 19.27 16.09 20.97
CA VAL A 91 20.49 16.74 21.47
C VAL A 91 20.60 18.15 20.87
N PRO A 92 20.51 19.22 21.68
CA PRO A 92 20.68 20.58 21.18
C PRO A 92 22.14 20.85 20.77
N LEU A 93 22.32 21.41 19.58
CA LEU A 93 23.61 21.92 19.11
C LEU A 93 23.77 23.40 19.45
N PRO A 94 24.98 23.84 19.84
CA PRO A 94 25.24 25.26 20.04
C PRO A 94 25.20 26.01 18.69
N LEU A 95 24.87 27.31 18.72
CA LEU A 95 24.67 28.13 17.51
C LEU A 95 25.94 28.32 16.67
N ASP A 96 27.12 28.10 17.25
CA ASP A 96 28.43 28.13 16.60
C ASP A 96 28.92 26.75 16.15
N ALA A 97 28.08 25.71 16.23
CA ALA A 97 28.42 24.37 15.79
C ALA A 97 28.72 24.32 14.28
N ASP A 98 29.78 23.60 13.92
CA ASP A 98 30.13 23.33 12.53
C ASP A 98 29.24 22.22 11.96
N ILE A 99 28.22 22.63 11.20
CA ILE A 99 27.25 21.73 10.57
C ILE A 99 27.92 20.76 9.58
N GLU A 100 29.01 21.16 8.91
CA GLU A 100 29.70 20.26 7.96
C GLU A 100 30.44 19.15 8.69
N ALA A 101 31.06 19.45 9.83
CA ALA A 101 31.67 18.44 10.70
C ALA A 101 30.62 17.46 11.26
N GLU A 102 29.41 17.92 11.55
CA GLU A 102 28.31 17.08 12.03
C GLU A 102 27.73 16.19 10.91
N LYS A 103 27.65 16.70 9.66
CA LYS A 103 27.29 15.90 8.48
C LYS A 103 28.30 14.80 8.20
N GLU A 104 29.60 15.08 8.31
CA GLU A 104 30.64 14.06 8.12
C GLU A 104 30.53 12.92 9.14
N ARG A 105 30.09 13.23 10.38
CA ARG A 105 29.85 12.24 11.43
C ARG A 105 28.59 11.40 11.21
N LEU A 106 27.61 11.87 10.42
CA LEU A 106 26.47 11.05 10.00
C LEU A 106 26.88 9.91 9.05
N LEU A 107 28.03 10.04 8.37
CA LEU A 107 28.55 9.01 7.46
C LEU A 107 29.18 7.81 8.19
N VAL A 108 29.48 7.94 9.48
CA VAL A 108 30.25 6.96 10.27
C VAL A 108 29.34 6.33 11.35
N GLY A 109 28.49 5.37 10.96
CA GLY A 109 27.67 4.60 11.91
C GLY A 109 26.57 3.75 11.27
N SER A 110 26.01 2.79 12.01
CA SER A 110 24.86 1.95 11.60
C SER A 110 23.61 2.28 12.42
N SER A 111 22.42 2.18 11.82
CA SER A 111 21.12 2.44 12.49
C SER A 111 20.80 1.49 13.64
N ALA A 112 21.47 0.33 13.71
CA ALA A 112 21.31 -0.62 14.80
C ALA A 112 22.20 -0.33 16.04
N ASP A 113 23.05 0.69 15.98
CA ASP A 113 24.17 0.88 16.92
C ASP A 113 23.97 2.08 17.88
N GLY A 114 22.75 2.61 18.03
CA GLY A 114 22.49 3.74 18.95
C GLY A 114 23.06 5.09 18.49
N GLY A 115 23.54 5.17 17.24
CA GLY A 115 24.27 6.32 16.72
C GLY A 115 23.39 7.50 16.30
N ARG A 116 24.04 8.56 15.81
CA ARG A 116 23.37 9.76 15.29
C ARG A 116 22.51 9.42 14.07
N LEU A 117 21.23 9.73 14.15
CA LEU A 117 20.25 9.42 13.11
C LEU A 117 20.15 10.56 12.09
N ALA A 118 20.10 11.80 12.60
CA ALA A 118 19.91 12.99 11.79
C ALA A 118 20.43 14.26 12.47
N VAL A 119 20.66 15.28 11.65
CA VAL A 119 20.96 16.66 12.07
C VAL A 119 19.90 17.57 11.45
N ALA A 120 19.17 18.31 12.28
CA ALA A 120 18.20 19.31 11.86
C ALA A 120 18.74 20.72 12.11
N VAL A 121 18.58 21.60 11.13
CA VAL A 121 18.93 23.02 11.21
C VAL A 121 17.65 23.84 11.02
N ILE A 122 17.23 24.52 12.08
CA ILE A 122 16.03 25.34 12.08
C ILE A 122 16.46 26.80 11.92
N HIS A 123 16.09 27.40 10.79
CA HIS A 123 16.39 28.80 10.49
C HIS A 123 15.52 29.75 11.32
N SER A 124 16.00 30.97 11.56
CA SER A 124 15.35 31.91 12.48
C SER A 124 13.99 32.39 11.97
N ASP A 125 13.85 32.46 10.65
CA ASP A 125 12.65 32.82 9.91
C ASP A 125 11.63 31.66 9.82
N ALA A 126 12.01 30.45 10.23
CA ALA A 126 11.15 29.28 10.21
C ALA A 126 10.01 29.39 11.24
N VAL A 127 10.22 30.11 12.36
CA VAL A 127 9.25 30.23 13.46
C VAL A 127 8.66 31.64 13.58
N ALA A 128 9.48 32.67 13.37
CA ALA A 128 9.06 34.06 13.41
C ALA A 128 9.34 34.71 12.05
N ARG A 129 8.37 35.41 11.48
CA ARG A 129 8.58 36.09 10.18
C ARG A 129 9.48 37.31 10.37
N ASP A 130 10.41 37.52 9.45
CA ASP A 130 11.25 38.73 9.40
C ASP A 130 10.44 40.01 9.20
N SER A 131 9.28 39.92 8.51
CA SER A 131 8.38 41.05 8.31
C SER A 131 6.92 40.62 8.15
N ALA A 132 5.99 41.52 8.49
CA ALA A 132 4.55 41.28 8.36
C ALA A 132 4.17 41.07 6.89
N GLY A 133 3.84 39.82 6.53
CA GLY A 133 3.47 39.42 5.17
C GLY A 133 4.53 38.61 4.41
N ALA A 134 5.75 38.45 4.95
CA ALA A 134 6.73 37.51 4.40
C ALA A 134 6.27 36.05 4.57
N GLU A 135 6.71 35.17 3.68
CA GLU A 135 6.58 33.72 3.87
C GLU A 135 7.47 33.27 5.03
N PHE A 136 7.11 32.17 5.68
CA PHE A 136 7.99 31.57 6.68
C PHE A 136 9.17 30.90 5.99
N GLY A 137 10.33 30.90 6.65
CA GLY A 137 11.49 30.16 6.20
C GLY A 137 11.32 28.64 6.30
N ASP A 138 12.31 27.95 5.75
CA ASP A 138 12.40 26.50 5.71
C ASP A 138 13.21 25.95 6.90
N TYR A 139 13.36 24.63 6.96
CA TYR A 139 14.30 23.94 7.85
C TYR A 139 15.05 22.89 7.03
N ASP A 140 16.31 22.64 7.37
CA ASP A 140 17.11 21.61 6.73
C ASP A 140 17.18 20.37 7.62
N LEU A 141 16.89 19.19 7.06
CA LEU A 141 17.03 17.90 7.73
C LEU A 141 18.03 17.04 6.97
N PHE A 142 19.15 16.74 7.61
CA PHE A 142 20.18 15.84 7.09
C PHE A 142 20.05 14.49 7.79
N VAL A 143 19.65 13.46 7.05
CA VAL A 143 19.52 12.09 7.56
C VAL A 143 20.72 11.24 7.17
N ARG A 144 21.02 10.23 7.98
CA ARG A 144 22.03 9.22 7.65
C ARG A 144 21.61 8.39 6.43
N GLU A 145 22.60 7.91 5.68
CA GLU A 145 22.37 7.01 4.54
C GLU A 145 21.71 5.70 5.02
N LYS A 146 20.64 5.27 4.33
CA LYS A 146 19.85 4.07 4.67
C LYS A 146 19.15 4.14 6.03
N LEU A 147 18.74 5.33 6.46
CA LEU A 147 17.76 5.45 7.52
C LEU A 147 16.43 4.81 7.08
N ASP A 148 15.72 4.18 8.00
CA ASP A 148 14.40 3.62 7.73
C ASP A 148 13.40 4.75 7.42
N ASP A 149 12.60 4.60 6.35
CA ASP A 149 11.64 5.60 5.91
C ASP A 149 10.66 6.01 7.03
N ARG A 150 10.30 5.06 7.93
CA ARG A 150 9.39 5.35 9.05
C ARG A 150 10.02 6.30 10.07
N ILE A 151 11.31 6.14 10.32
CA ILE A 151 12.04 7.02 11.26
C ILE A 151 12.21 8.39 10.63
N GLU A 152 12.49 8.44 9.33
CA GLU A 152 12.53 9.71 8.61
C GLU A 152 11.18 10.45 8.67
N ASP A 153 10.07 9.75 8.46
CA ASP A 153 8.72 10.30 8.57
C ASP A 153 8.42 10.79 10.00
N GLU A 154 8.83 10.03 11.02
CA GLU A 154 8.66 10.40 12.43
C GLU A 154 9.46 11.68 12.75
N LEU A 155 10.73 11.76 12.33
CA LEU A 155 11.57 12.97 12.50
C LEU A 155 10.99 14.19 11.77
N ARG A 156 10.51 14.01 10.53
CA ARG A 156 9.84 15.09 9.76
C ARG A 156 8.55 15.53 10.45
N GLY A 157 7.78 14.58 11.00
CA GLY A 157 6.58 14.84 11.78
C GLY A 157 6.87 15.70 13.01
N ALA A 158 7.88 15.31 13.79
CA ALA A 158 8.33 16.03 14.99
C ALA A 158 8.71 17.48 14.69
N LEU A 159 9.58 17.67 13.68
CA LEU A 159 10.06 18.99 13.28
C LEU A 159 8.90 19.87 12.79
N ARG A 160 8.02 19.31 11.95
CA ARG A 160 6.86 20.04 11.43
C ARG A 160 5.93 20.49 12.55
N ASP A 161 5.58 19.59 13.46
CA ASP A 161 4.64 19.91 14.55
C ASP A 161 5.23 20.96 15.51
N ALA A 162 6.50 20.79 15.89
CA ALA A 162 7.20 21.72 16.76
C ALA A 162 7.37 23.11 16.13
N ILE A 163 7.68 23.19 14.83
CA ILE A 163 7.75 24.46 14.10
C ILE A 163 6.36 25.12 14.03
N ILE A 164 5.29 24.35 13.76
CA ILE A 164 3.92 24.88 13.77
C ILE A 164 3.57 25.41 15.17
N ALA A 165 3.87 24.67 16.23
CA ALA A 165 3.63 25.09 17.61
C ALA A 165 4.38 26.39 17.93
N GLY A 166 5.65 26.49 17.51
CA GLY A 166 6.45 27.71 17.59
C GLY A 166 5.80 28.88 16.85
N ARG A 167 5.32 28.68 15.61
CA ARG A 167 4.65 29.71 14.79
C ARG A 167 3.35 30.20 15.42
N VAL A 168 2.58 29.30 16.00
CA VAL A 168 1.33 29.62 16.71
C VAL A 168 1.62 30.48 17.93
N ARG A 169 2.61 30.09 18.76
CA ARG A 169 3.04 30.87 19.92
C ARG A 169 3.62 32.23 19.53
N SER A 170 4.47 32.30 18.51
CA SER A 170 5.07 33.56 18.04
C SER A 170 4.04 34.54 17.48
N SER A 171 2.91 34.02 16.98
CA SER A 171 1.78 34.80 16.49
C SER A 171 0.76 35.18 17.57
N GLY A 172 0.97 34.74 18.83
CA GLY A 172 0.06 35.00 19.95
C GLY A 172 -1.27 34.26 19.85
N LEU A 173 -1.34 33.19 19.06
CA LEU A 173 -2.51 32.34 18.90
C LEU A 173 -2.47 31.18 19.90
N ASP A 174 -3.64 30.68 20.30
CA ASP A 174 -3.75 29.47 21.11
C ASP A 174 -3.86 28.23 20.21
N ARG A 175 -2.99 27.24 20.44
CA ARG A 175 -2.98 25.98 19.68
C ARG A 175 -4.28 25.20 19.90
N ALA A 176 -4.77 25.17 21.14
CA ALA A 176 -5.98 24.42 21.48
C ALA A 176 -7.23 25.00 20.79
N GLU A 177 -7.29 26.32 20.66
CA GLU A 177 -8.38 27.00 19.95
C GLU A 177 -8.33 26.72 18.44
N ILE A 178 -7.14 26.74 17.82
CA ILE A 178 -6.98 26.41 16.40
C ILE A 178 -7.40 24.95 16.13
N GLU A 179 -6.95 24.01 16.96
CA GLU A 179 -7.32 22.60 16.84
C GLU A 179 -8.83 22.41 17.01
N ALA A 180 -9.46 23.08 17.99
CA ALA A 180 -10.91 23.03 18.16
C ALA A 180 -11.69 23.61 16.97
N LEU A 181 -11.17 24.66 16.32
CA LEU A 181 -11.80 25.28 15.16
C LEU A 181 -11.60 24.48 13.87
N THR A 182 -10.52 23.71 13.76
CA THR A 182 -10.15 22.97 12.54
C THR A 182 -10.54 21.50 12.59
N ASN A 183 -10.71 20.92 13.78
CA ASN A 183 -11.11 19.53 13.94
C ASN A 183 -12.62 19.35 13.72
N VAL A 184 -13.00 19.20 12.46
CA VAL A 184 -14.36 18.82 12.09
C VAL A 184 -14.49 17.31 12.19
N ARG A 185 -15.30 16.83 13.15
CA ARG A 185 -15.58 15.40 13.31
C ARG A 185 -16.11 14.83 12.00
N ARG A 186 -15.46 13.79 11.46
CA ARG A 186 -15.90 13.09 10.24
C ARG A 186 -17.37 12.72 10.38
N VAL A 187 -18.20 13.25 9.48
CA VAL A 187 -19.61 12.88 9.42
C VAL A 187 -19.69 11.58 8.62
N ARG A 188 -20.26 10.52 9.20
CA ARG A 188 -20.57 9.30 8.43
C ARG A 188 -21.63 9.64 7.40
N SER A 189 -21.39 9.28 6.14
CA SER A 189 -22.35 9.49 5.06
C SER A 189 -23.47 8.45 5.17
N THR A 190 -24.71 8.92 5.36
CA THR A 190 -25.91 8.08 5.29
C THR A 190 -26.53 8.24 3.91
N THR A 191 -26.59 7.15 3.13
CA THR A 191 -27.27 7.18 1.83
C THR A 191 -28.76 6.96 2.04
N VAL A 192 -29.56 7.90 1.55
CA VAL A 192 -31.01 7.78 1.53
C VAL A 192 -31.41 6.96 0.30
N THR A 193 -31.94 5.76 0.51
CA THR A 193 -32.46 4.89 -0.56
C THR A 193 -33.99 4.87 -0.54
N GLN A 194 -34.63 4.35 -1.61
CA GLN A 194 -36.09 4.18 -1.64
C GLN A 194 -36.63 3.22 -0.55
N GLY A 195 -35.76 2.40 0.06
CA GLY A 195 -36.09 1.49 1.16
C GLY A 195 -35.74 2.01 2.56
N GLY A 196 -35.24 3.25 2.69
CA GLY A 196 -34.83 3.85 3.96
C GLY A 196 -33.41 4.42 3.95
N GLU A 197 -33.03 5.02 5.07
CA GLU A 197 -31.66 5.47 5.34
C GLU A 197 -30.76 4.26 5.60
N GLN A 198 -29.68 4.13 4.81
CA GLN A 198 -28.68 3.09 4.99
C GLN A 198 -27.31 3.72 5.20
N GLU A 199 -26.59 3.24 6.21
CA GLU A 199 -25.19 3.62 6.39
C GLU A 199 -24.39 3.16 5.16
N THR A 200 -23.75 4.10 4.48
CA THR A 200 -22.90 3.75 3.35
C THR A 200 -21.55 3.33 3.90
N ASN A 201 -21.26 2.05 3.77
CA ASN A 201 -19.91 1.58 4.02
C ASN A 201 -19.06 1.90 2.80
N GLU A 202 -18.58 3.15 2.75
CA GLU A 202 -17.80 3.72 1.66
C GLU A 202 -16.54 2.88 1.35
N VAL A 203 -15.96 2.28 2.38
CA VAL A 203 -14.84 1.34 2.28
C VAL A 203 -15.23 0.08 1.50
N ILE A 204 -16.36 -0.56 1.82
CA ILE A 204 -16.82 -1.75 1.10
C ILE A 204 -17.15 -1.41 -0.36
N ASN A 205 -17.81 -0.28 -0.62
CA ASN A 205 -18.17 0.14 -1.97
C ASN A 205 -16.94 0.47 -2.84
N MET A 206 -15.84 0.92 -2.25
CA MET A 206 -14.59 1.18 -2.95
C MET A 206 -13.73 -0.09 -3.11
N LEU A 207 -13.60 -0.89 -2.05
CA LEU A 207 -12.70 -2.04 -2.00
C LEU A 207 -13.24 -3.23 -2.81
N LEU A 208 -14.56 -3.44 -2.79
CA LEU A 208 -15.19 -4.59 -3.40
C LEU A 208 -14.97 -4.61 -4.93
N PRO A 209 -15.27 -3.55 -5.71
CA PRO A 209 -14.99 -3.54 -7.15
C PRO A 209 -13.49 -3.71 -7.46
N GLY A 210 -12.61 -3.09 -6.68
CA GLY A 210 -11.16 -3.21 -6.84
C GLY A 210 -10.66 -4.64 -6.67
N ALA A 211 -11.11 -5.32 -5.61
CA ALA A 211 -10.76 -6.72 -5.35
C ALA A 211 -11.22 -7.64 -6.51
N PHE A 212 -12.42 -7.41 -7.05
CA PHE A 212 -12.91 -8.18 -8.20
C PHE A 212 -12.19 -7.89 -9.50
N MET A 213 -11.80 -6.64 -9.74
CA MET A 213 -10.98 -6.28 -10.88
C MET A 213 -9.64 -7.01 -10.83
N ILE A 214 -8.99 -7.05 -9.67
CA ILE A 214 -7.74 -7.79 -9.46
C ILE A 214 -7.97 -9.29 -9.69
N LEU A 215 -9.06 -9.84 -9.16
CA LEU A 215 -9.38 -11.26 -9.30
C LEU A 215 -9.65 -11.65 -10.76
N LEU A 216 -10.40 -10.82 -11.48
CA LEU A 216 -10.66 -10.96 -12.92
C LEU A 216 -9.34 -10.91 -13.70
N LEU A 217 -8.49 -9.92 -13.40
CA LEU A 217 -7.17 -9.79 -14.00
C LEU A 217 -6.33 -11.04 -13.78
N MET A 218 -6.27 -11.56 -12.54
CA MET A 218 -5.55 -12.79 -12.23
C MET A 218 -6.08 -13.98 -13.04
N ALA A 219 -7.40 -14.19 -13.05
CA ALA A 219 -8.00 -15.32 -13.76
C ALA A 219 -7.76 -15.26 -15.28
N VAL A 220 -7.88 -14.07 -15.88
CA VAL A 220 -7.62 -13.86 -17.31
C VAL A 220 -6.14 -14.07 -17.61
N MET A 221 -5.24 -13.52 -16.80
CA MET A 221 -3.79 -13.64 -16.99
C MET A 221 -3.31 -15.07 -16.86
N THR A 222 -3.72 -15.77 -15.81
CA THR A 222 -3.36 -17.19 -15.64
C THR A 222 -3.95 -18.03 -16.75
N GLY A 223 -5.21 -17.78 -17.15
CA GLY A 223 -5.85 -18.45 -18.29
C GLY A 223 -5.08 -18.28 -19.60
N GLY A 224 -4.71 -17.05 -19.94
CA GLY A 224 -3.95 -16.73 -21.15
C GLY A 224 -2.55 -17.35 -21.15
N GLN A 225 -1.82 -17.27 -20.04
CA GLN A 225 -0.50 -17.87 -19.92
C GLN A 225 -0.53 -19.40 -20.08
N GLN A 226 -1.56 -20.07 -19.56
CA GLN A 226 -1.71 -21.52 -19.73
C GLN A 226 -1.97 -21.91 -21.19
N ILE A 227 -2.78 -21.13 -21.92
CA ILE A 227 -2.97 -21.35 -23.37
C ILE A 227 -1.64 -21.23 -24.11
N LEU A 228 -0.84 -20.22 -23.77
CA LEU A 228 0.48 -20.02 -24.37
C LEU A 228 1.39 -21.22 -24.13
N LEU A 229 1.58 -21.60 -22.86
CA LEU A 229 2.48 -22.67 -22.44
C LEU A 229 2.09 -24.00 -23.08
N THR A 230 0.83 -24.41 -22.94
CA THR A 230 0.34 -25.69 -23.47
C THR A 230 0.44 -25.76 -24.99
N THR A 231 0.22 -24.65 -25.71
CA THR A 231 0.34 -24.62 -27.17
C THR A 231 1.78 -24.79 -27.64
N VAL A 232 2.73 -24.14 -26.96
CA VAL A 232 4.16 -24.30 -27.28
C VAL A 232 4.63 -25.72 -26.94
N GLU A 233 4.24 -26.25 -25.80
CA GLU A 233 4.60 -27.61 -25.37
C GLU A 233 4.05 -28.69 -26.31
N GLU A 234 2.77 -28.59 -26.69
CA GLU A 234 2.16 -29.54 -27.63
C GLU A 234 2.85 -29.51 -29.00
N LYS A 235 3.25 -28.32 -29.46
CA LYS A 235 3.96 -28.14 -30.73
C LYS A 235 5.37 -28.72 -30.66
N ARG A 236 6.10 -28.44 -29.57
CA ARG A 236 7.45 -28.97 -29.33
C ARG A 236 7.48 -30.50 -29.24
N SER A 237 6.47 -31.09 -28.62
CA SER A 237 6.35 -32.53 -28.41
C SER A 237 5.74 -33.27 -29.61
N ARG A 238 5.49 -32.59 -30.75
CA ARG A 238 4.77 -33.11 -31.92
C ARG A 238 3.38 -33.68 -31.62
N VAL A 239 2.81 -33.35 -30.46
CA VAL A 239 1.46 -33.77 -30.07
C VAL A 239 0.43 -33.13 -31.00
N VAL A 240 0.66 -31.88 -31.41
CA VAL A 240 -0.20 -31.20 -32.40
C VAL A 240 -0.30 -31.98 -33.71
N GLU A 241 0.79 -32.58 -34.22
CA GLU A 241 0.76 -33.35 -35.49
C GLU A 241 -0.19 -34.55 -35.40
N VAL A 242 -0.16 -35.26 -34.27
CA VAL A 242 -1.04 -36.40 -34.01
C VAL A 242 -2.49 -35.94 -33.84
N LEU A 243 -2.74 -34.86 -33.10
CA LEU A 243 -4.08 -34.32 -32.90
C LEU A 243 -4.71 -33.79 -34.20
N LEU A 244 -3.91 -33.18 -35.06
CA LEU A 244 -4.35 -32.68 -36.36
C LEU A 244 -4.70 -33.79 -37.36
N SER A 245 -4.26 -35.03 -37.11
CA SER A 245 -4.71 -36.18 -37.89
C SER A 245 -6.16 -36.59 -37.59
N ALA A 246 -6.71 -36.14 -36.46
CA ALA A 246 -8.07 -36.47 -35.99
C ALA A 246 -9.03 -35.26 -36.00
N VAL A 247 -8.53 -34.04 -35.79
CA VAL A 247 -9.36 -32.84 -35.60
C VAL A 247 -8.75 -31.64 -36.35
N SER A 248 -9.58 -30.72 -36.86
CA SER A 248 -9.05 -29.53 -37.55
C SER A 248 -8.35 -28.55 -36.59
N PRO A 249 -7.38 -27.74 -37.06
CA PRO A 249 -6.68 -26.76 -36.22
C PRO A 249 -7.60 -25.76 -35.51
N MET A 250 -8.64 -25.29 -36.21
CA MET A 250 -9.60 -24.33 -35.65
C MET A 250 -10.43 -24.95 -34.53
N GLN A 251 -10.85 -26.20 -34.68
CA GLN A 251 -11.57 -26.93 -33.64
C GLN A 251 -10.70 -27.20 -32.41
N LEU A 252 -9.41 -27.52 -32.63
CA LEU A 252 -8.45 -27.74 -31.54
C LEU A 252 -8.24 -26.46 -30.72
N MET A 253 -7.98 -25.33 -31.39
CA MET A 253 -7.74 -24.06 -30.70
C MET A 253 -9.01 -23.49 -30.04
N ALA A 254 -10.16 -23.55 -30.71
CA ALA A 254 -11.42 -23.14 -30.11
C ALA A 254 -11.78 -24.01 -28.89
N GLY A 255 -11.61 -25.32 -28.99
CA GLY A 255 -11.81 -26.25 -27.88
C GLY A 255 -10.89 -25.97 -26.70
N LYS A 256 -9.61 -25.66 -26.96
CA LYS A 256 -8.64 -25.29 -25.92
C LYS A 256 -9.02 -23.99 -25.22
N ILE A 257 -9.34 -22.95 -25.98
CA ILE A 257 -9.75 -21.64 -25.42
C ILE A 257 -11.03 -21.79 -24.59
N LEU A 258 -12.03 -22.54 -25.06
CA LEU A 258 -13.26 -22.78 -24.30
C LEU A 258 -13.04 -23.68 -23.09
N GLY A 259 -12.18 -24.70 -23.20
CA GLY A 259 -11.82 -25.56 -22.07
C GLY A 259 -11.14 -24.77 -20.95
N GLN A 260 -10.18 -23.91 -21.32
CA GLN A 260 -9.49 -23.06 -20.36
C GLN A 260 -10.40 -21.95 -19.80
N LEU A 261 -11.46 -21.56 -20.51
CA LEU A 261 -12.49 -20.63 -20.00
C LEU A 261 -13.25 -21.28 -18.84
N CYS A 262 -13.63 -22.55 -18.98
CA CYS A 262 -14.27 -23.31 -17.91
C CYS A 262 -13.37 -23.44 -16.68
N VAL A 263 -12.07 -23.71 -16.89
CA VAL A 263 -11.07 -23.71 -15.80
C VAL A 263 -10.99 -22.35 -15.13
N GLY A 264 -11.03 -21.27 -15.92
CA GLY A 264 -11.07 -19.91 -15.42
C GLY A 264 -12.30 -19.61 -14.56
N PHE A 265 -13.49 -20.07 -14.92
CA PHE A 265 -14.67 -19.97 -14.06
C PHE A 265 -14.53 -20.76 -12.75
N VAL A 266 -13.94 -21.95 -12.79
CA VAL A 266 -13.62 -22.71 -11.57
C VAL A 266 -12.61 -21.95 -10.72
N MET A 267 -11.60 -21.34 -11.34
CA MET A 267 -10.60 -20.51 -10.67
C MET A 267 -11.25 -19.29 -10.01
N LEU A 268 -12.15 -18.60 -10.71
CA LEU A 268 -12.97 -17.52 -10.14
C LEU A 268 -13.81 -18.02 -8.96
N GLY A 269 -14.35 -19.23 -9.04
CA GLY A 269 -15.13 -19.85 -7.96
C GLY A 269 -14.28 -20.32 -6.77
N VAL A 270 -13.03 -20.71 -6.97
CA VAL A 270 -12.13 -21.19 -5.90
C VAL A 270 -11.38 -20.03 -5.25
N TYR A 271 -10.70 -19.21 -6.04
CA TYR A 271 -9.94 -18.05 -5.55
C TYR A 271 -10.86 -16.88 -5.21
N GLY A 272 -11.97 -16.74 -5.94
CA GLY A 272 -13.02 -15.78 -5.63
C GLY A 272 -14.18 -16.38 -4.88
N GLY A 273 -14.11 -17.60 -4.36
CA GLY A 273 -15.25 -18.26 -3.71
C GLY A 273 -15.86 -17.45 -2.57
N MET A 274 -15.04 -16.94 -1.65
CA MET A 274 -15.52 -16.06 -0.57
C MET A 274 -15.97 -14.70 -1.10
N GLY A 275 -15.24 -14.09 -2.04
CA GLY A 275 -15.63 -12.80 -2.62
C GLY A 275 -16.94 -12.89 -3.39
N PHE A 276 -17.06 -13.87 -4.28
CA PHE A 276 -18.22 -14.11 -5.15
C PHE A 276 -19.43 -14.57 -4.35
N ALA A 277 -19.24 -15.41 -3.32
CA ALA A 277 -20.31 -15.74 -2.38
C ALA A 277 -20.74 -14.52 -1.55
N ALA A 278 -19.81 -13.67 -1.12
CA ALA A 278 -20.13 -12.42 -0.45
C ALA A 278 -20.91 -11.48 -1.37
N LEU A 279 -20.50 -11.31 -2.63
CA LEU A 279 -21.24 -10.54 -3.64
C LEU A 279 -22.64 -11.09 -3.86
N LEU A 280 -22.78 -12.40 -4.03
CA LEU A 280 -24.08 -13.02 -4.23
C LEU A 280 -24.97 -12.80 -3.00
N SER A 281 -24.40 -12.90 -1.80
CA SER A 281 -25.10 -12.62 -0.55
C SER A 281 -25.51 -11.16 -0.44
N PHE A 282 -24.62 -10.21 -0.74
CA PHE A 282 -24.90 -8.77 -0.75
C PHE A 282 -25.91 -8.38 -1.83
N ALA A 283 -25.87 -9.03 -3.00
CA ALA A 283 -26.84 -8.82 -4.07
C ALA A 283 -28.23 -9.34 -3.70
N LEU A 284 -28.30 -10.51 -3.05
CA LEU A 284 -29.56 -11.07 -2.54
C LEU A 284 -30.16 -10.23 -1.41
N LEU A 285 -29.32 -9.57 -0.61
CA LEU A 285 -29.72 -8.63 0.45
C LEU A 285 -30.02 -7.21 -0.06
N GLY A 286 -29.80 -6.93 -1.35
CA GLY A 286 -30.09 -5.64 -1.97
C GLY A 286 -29.02 -4.56 -1.81
N TYR A 287 -27.84 -4.90 -1.27
CA TYR A 287 -26.70 -3.99 -1.13
C TYR A 287 -25.92 -3.81 -2.45
N VAL A 288 -25.99 -4.79 -3.34
CA VAL A 288 -25.32 -4.76 -4.65
C VAL A 288 -26.34 -4.98 -5.75
N GLU A 289 -26.30 -4.14 -6.77
CA GLU A 289 -27.17 -4.31 -7.93
C GLU A 289 -26.78 -5.56 -8.73
N VAL A 290 -27.75 -6.43 -9.02
CA VAL A 290 -27.52 -7.69 -9.76
C VAL A 290 -26.90 -7.43 -11.15
N SER A 291 -27.11 -6.24 -11.72
CA SER A 291 -26.50 -5.78 -12.97
C SER A 291 -24.97 -5.78 -12.93
N LEU A 292 -24.35 -5.51 -11.77
CA LEU A 292 -22.89 -5.52 -11.60
C LEU A 292 -22.30 -6.92 -11.78
N ILE A 293 -22.98 -7.96 -11.27
CA ILE A 293 -22.56 -9.37 -11.46
C ILE A 293 -22.65 -9.73 -12.95
N PHE A 294 -23.69 -9.27 -13.63
CA PHE A 294 -23.84 -9.48 -15.07
C PHE A 294 -22.72 -8.80 -15.87
N TYR A 295 -22.39 -7.54 -15.55
CA TYR A 295 -21.26 -6.84 -16.16
C TYR A 295 -19.93 -7.54 -15.89
N LEU A 296 -19.71 -8.04 -14.67
CA LEU A 296 -18.51 -8.78 -14.30
C LEU A 296 -18.28 -10.00 -15.21
N VAL A 297 -19.33 -10.79 -15.47
CA VAL A 297 -19.24 -11.97 -16.35
C VAL A 297 -18.96 -11.56 -17.80
N ILE A 298 -19.62 -10.50 -18.28
CA ILE A 298 -19.39 -9.99 -19.65
C ILE A 298 -17.96 -9.48 -19.82
N PHE A 299 -17.47 -8.65 -18.90
CA PHE A 299 -16.10 -8.13 -18.96
C PHE A 299 -15.07 -9.24 -18.84
N TYR A 300 -15.32 -10.24 -17.99
CA TYR A 300 -14.46 -11.42 -17.91
C TYR A 300 -14.37 -12.15 -19.26
N LEU A 301 -15.51 -12.40 -19.92
CA LEU A 301 -15.52 -13.07 -21.23
C LEU A 301 -14.76 -12.25 -22.29
N ILE A 302 -14.99 -10.94 -22.35
CA ILE A 302 -14.30 -10.06 -23.32
C ILE A 302 -12.79 -10.07 -23.07
N ALA A 303 -12.36 -9.84 -21.84
CA ALA A 303 -10.95 -9.83 -21.47
C ALA A 303 -10.30 -11.20 -21.72
N TYR A 304 -10.99 -12.28 -21.36
CA TYR A 304 -10.52 -13.64 -21.56
C TYR A 304 -10.34 -13.99 -23.04
N PHE A 305 -11.32 -13.72 -23.91
CA PHE A 305 -11.19 -14.02 -25.33
C PHE A 305 -10.12 -13.15 -26.00
N THR A 306 -10.00 -11.89 -25.59
CA THR A 306 -8.99 -10.97 -26.13
C THR A 306 -7.59 -11.45 -25.76
N LEU A 307 -7.32 -11.73 -24.47
CA LEU A 307 -6.01 -12.19 -24.05
C LEU A 307 -5.73 -13.63 -24.52
N GLY A 308 -6.72 -14.51 -24.38
CA GLY A 308 -6.60 -15.92 -24.75
C GLY A 308 -6.30 -16.11 -26.24
N SER A 309 -6.92 -15.31 -27.11
CA SER A 309 -6.61 -15.33 -28.55
C SER A 309 -5.23 -14.74 -28.87
N ALA A 310 -4.81 -13.67 -28.20
CA ALA A 310 -3.46 -13.11 -28.35
C ALA A 310 -2.38 -14.11 -27.91
N MET A 311 -2.57 -14.77 -26.77
CA MET A 311 -1.65 -15.78 -26.24
C MET A 311 -1.62 -17.04 -27.10
N ALA A 312 -2.78 -17.47 -27.62
CA ALA A 312 -2.88 -18.54 -28.62
C ALA A 312 -2.09 -18.21 -29.90
N ALA A 313 -2.18 -16.98 -30.40
CA ALA A 313 -1.46 -16.54 -31.60
C ALA A 313 0.06 -16.59 -31.39
N ILE A 314 0.54 -16.10 -30.24
CA ILE A 314 1.97 -16.14 -29.89
C ILE A 314 2.44 -17.58 -29.76
N GLY A 315 1.68 -18.43 -29.04
CA GLY A 315 2.01 -19.84 -28.84
C GLY A 315 2.08 -20.63 -30.15
N SER A 316 1.27 -20.23 -31.14
CA SER A 316 1.34 -20.80 -32.49
C SER A 316 2.55 -20.30 -33.28
N ALA A 317 2.99 -19.06 -33.07
CA ALA A 317 4.09 -18.43 -33.82
C ALA A 317 5.47 -18.92 -33.38
N VAL A 318 5.67 -19.11 -32.08
CA VAL A 318 6.97 -19.48 -31.49
C VAL A 318 7.17 -21.00 -31.41
N ASN A 319 8.41 -21.43 -31.18
CA ASN A 319 8.74 -22.84 -30.96
C ASN A 319 9.29 -23.14 -29.56
N GLU A 320 9.76 -22.10 -28.85
CA GLU A 320 10.33 -22.21 -27.50
C GLU A 320 9.61 -21.31 -26.51
N ILE A 321 9.49 -21.76 -25.26
CA ILE A 321 8.77 -21.02 -24.19
C ILE A 321 9.48 -19.71 -23.85
N THR A 322 10.81 -19.68 -23.93
CA THR A 322 11.61 -18.48 -23.66
C THR A 322 11.33 -17.35 -24.65
N GLU A 323 11.09 -17.69 -25.92
CA GLU A 323 10.69 -16.74 -26.96
C GLU A 323 9.23 -16.28 -26.76
N ALA A 324 8.36 -17.19 -26.33
CA ALA A 324 6.99 -16.86 -25.96
C ALA A 324 6.93 -15.81 -24.83
N GLN A 325 7.79 -15.97 -23.82
CA GLN A 325 7.86 -15.08 -22.66
C GLN A 325 8.35 -13.67 -23.02
N SER A 326 9.29 -13.51 -23.96
CA SER A 326 9.75 -12.18 -24.39
C SER A 326 8.67 -11.40 -25.14
N LEU A 327 7.75 -12.12 -25.82
CA LEU A 327 6.60 -11.55 -26.51
C LEU A 327 5.42 -11.20 -25.58
N MET A 328 5.44 -11.67 -24.34
CA MET A 328 4.38 -11.35 -23.38
C MET A 328 4.39 -9.86 -22.99
N MET A 329 5.56 -9.24 -22.80
CA MET A 329 5.64 -7.86 -22.30
C MET A 329 4.97 -6.85 -23.25
N PRO A 330 5.21 -6.86 -24.58
CA PRO A 330 4.51 -5.99 -25.52
C PRO A 330 2.99 -6.19 -25.55
N VAL A 331 2.53 -7.43 -25.37
CA VAL A 331 1.10 -7.77 -25.38
C VAL A 331 0.43 -7.23 -24.14
N MET A 332 1.08 -7.40 -22.99
CA MET A 332 0.62 -6.84 -21.72
C MET A 332 0.52 -5.32 -21.80
N MET A 333 1.53 -4.64 -22.36
CA MET A 333 1.52 -3.19 -22.54
C MET A 333 0.38 -2.68 -23.43
N THR A 334 -0.03 -3.47 -24.43
CA THR A 334 -1.16 -3.10 -25.32
C THR A 334 -2.52 -3.34 -24.64
N MET A 335 -2.56 -4.23 -23.64
CA MET A 335 -3.77 -4.61 -22.91
C MET A 335 -4.02 -3.77 -21.66
N MET A 336 -2.98 -3.12 -21.11
CA MET A 336 -3.07 -2.17 -20.01
C MET A 336 -3.42 -0.77 -20.51
#